data_AF-A0A9D7H4A0-F1
#
_entry.id   AF-A0A9D7H4A0-F1
#
_cell.length_a   1.000
_cell.length_b   1.000
_cell.length_c   1.000
_cell.angle_alpha   90.00
_cell.angle_beta   90.00
_cell.angle_gamma   90.00
#
_symmetry.space_group_name_H-M   'P 1'
#
loop_
_entity.id
_entity.type
_entity.pdbx_description
1 polymer ?
#
loop_
_entity_poly.entity_id
_entity_poly.type
_entity_poly.pdbx_seq_one_letter_code
_entity_poly.pdbx_strand_id
1 'polypeptide(L)'
;MTPRTMPYRYVDEAAEAPALGAQLDLIYRARVARAAAGAVLGLMAAFAIGSALFNRDSSAQRDALPLHLLLAAWPLALLTYALARAAGRLSALVAPAVETSAARTEQRLYHVEVASIALPLVGLAFAAPLTLHAGVAALFGNTSGFGAWMALSGMIVGHAHLALAVHGWFFARALHRKPANVPLRDGQGAAGAMILLGLCGTVPGVVLLAIPPLLVLVTGTLFVPLAYRAARRTMERERADVARALRAS
;
A
#
# COMPACT_ATOMS: atom_id res chain seq x y z
N MET A 1 -17.52 7.75 -24.02
CA MET A 1 -16.33 8.56 -23.65
C MET A 1 -15.56 8.82 -24.91
N THR A 2 -15.62 10.05 -25.44
CA THR A 2 -14.87 10.45 -26.62
C THR A 2 -13.44 10.81 -26.22
N PRO A 3 -12.41 10.25 -26.88
CA PRO A 3 -11.03 10.63 -26.63
C PRO A 3 -10.83 12.10 -27.04
N ARG A 4 -10.35 12.91 -26.10
CA ARG A 4 -10.06 14.33 -26.33
C ARG A 4 -8.77 14.43 -27.14
N THR A 5 -8.85 14.95 -28.37
CA THR A 5 -7.69 15.25 -29.21
C THR A 5 -7.08 16.59 -28.77
N MET A 6 -5.81 16.57 -28.34
CA MET A 6 -5.03 17.78 -28.04
C MET A 6 -4.26 18.19 -29.30
N PRO A 7 -4.24 19.48 -29.70
CA PRO A 7 -3.44 19.95 -30.82
C PRO A 7 -1.95 19.98 -30.41
N TYR A 8 -1.16 19.02 -30.89
CA TYR A 8 0.28 18.98 -30.69
C TYR A 8 0.99 19.83 -31.75
N ARG A 9 1.88 20.70 -31.28
CA ARG A 9 2.82 21.48 -32.08
C ARG A 9 4.01 20.56 -32.38
N TYR A 10 4.37 20.37 -33.65
CA TYR A 10 5.57 19.65 -34.08
C TYR A 10 6.81 20.43 -33.61
N VAL A 11 7.28 20.12 -32.40
CA VAL A 11 8.65 20.41 -31.96
C VAL A 11 9.57 19.34 -32.58
N ASP A 12 10.89 19.50 -32.60
CA ASP A 12 11.83 18.48 -33.09
C ASP A 12 11.70 17.16 -32.29
N GLU A 13 10.70 16.34 -32.63
CA GLU A 13 10.24 15.16 -31.90
C GLU A 13 11.34 14.10 -31.73
N ALA A 14 12.36 14.11 -32.59
CA ALA A 14 13.36 13.05 -32.68
C ALA A 14 14.43 13.10 -31.57
N ALA A 15 14.79 14.29 -31.04
CA ALA A 15 15.90 14.43 -30.09
C ALA A 15 15.46 14.31 -28.62
N GLU A 16 14.23 14.71 -28.28
CA GLU A 16 13.74 14.75 -26.89
C GLU A 16 12.95 13.51 -26.46
N ALA A 17 12.46 12.72 -27.43
CA ALA A 17 11.70 11.49 -27.18
C ALA A 17 12.43 10.44 -26.29
N PRO A 18 13.75 10.19 -26.42
CA PRO A 18 14.44 9.21 -25.60
C PRO A 18 14.52 9.60 -24.12
N ALA A 19 14.74 10.89 -23.82
CA ALA A 19 14.84 11.39 -22.45
C ALA A 19 13.49 11.33 -21.72
N LEU A 20 12.41 11.70 -22.41
CA LEU A 20 11.04 11.58 -21.90
C LEU A 20 10.70 10.12 -21.56
N GLY A 21 10.97 9.19 -22.48
CA GLY A 21 10.71 7.76 -22.28
C GLY A 21 11.39 7.20 -21.03
N ALA A 22 12.66 7.56 -20.82
CA ALA A 22 13.42 7.15 -19.64
C ALA A 22 12.83 7.69 -18.33
N GLN A 23 12.40 8.95 -18.30
CA GLN A 23 11.79 9.54 -17.09
C GLN A 23 10.46 8.87 -16.74
N LEU A 24 9.58 8.64 -17.73
CA LEU A 24 8.30 7.96 -17.52
C LEU A 24 8.49 6.51 -17.03
N ASP A 25 9.49 5.81 -17.56
CA ASP A 25 9.81 4.44 -17.16
C ASP A 25 10.34 4.36 -15.71
N LEU A 26 11.12 5.35 -15.25
CA LEU A 26 11.54 5.44 -13.85
C LEU A 26 10.36 5.55 -12.87
N ILE A 27 9.33 6.32 -13.23
CA ILE A 27 8.10 6.47 -12.44
C ILE A 27 7.31 5.15 -12.47
N TYR A 28 7.20 4.52 -13.64
CA TYR A 28 6.51 3.24 -13.80
C TYR A 28 7.12 2.16 -12.90
N ARG A 29 8.45 2.02 -12.92
CA ARG A 29 9.18 1.06 -12.06
C ARG A 29 9.00 1.35 -10.58
N ALA A 30 8.97 2.63 -10.18
CA ALA A 30 8.70 3.01 -8.80
C ALA A 30 7.29 2.56 -8.36
N ARG A 31 6.29 2.72 -9.22
CA ARG A 31 4.92 2.26 -8.97
C ARG A 31 4.83 0.74 -8.83
N VAL A 32 5.46 0.00 -9.74
CA VAL A 32 5.51 -1.47 -9.69
C VAL A 32 6.21 -1.95 -8.42
N ALA A 33 7.35 -1.37 -8.06
CA ALA A 33 8.10 -1.73 -6.85
C ALA A 33 7.27 -1.50 -5.57
N ARG A 34 6.56 -0.37 -5.46
CA ARG A 34 5.66 -0.13 -4.32
C ARG A 34 4.49 -1.10 -4.28
N ALA A 35 3.88 -1.38 -5.43
CA ALA A 35 2.77 -2.34 -5.55
C ALA A 35 3.21 -3.73 -5.06
N ALA A 36 4.37 -4.22 -5.52
CA ALA A 36 4.93 -5.49 -5.13
C ALA A 36 5.25 -5.55 -3.64
N ALA A 37 5.91 -4.53 -3.09
CA ALA A 37 6.22 -4.44 -1.66
C ALA A 37 4.94 -4.44 -0.79
N GLY A 38 3.92 -3.68 -1.20
CA GLY A 38 2.62 -3.67 -0.52
C GLY A 38 1.92 -5.04 -0.57
N ALA A 39 1.99 -5.74 -1.70
CA ALA A 39 1.46 -7.09 -1.84
C ALA A 39 2.17 -8.09 -0.92
N VAL A 40 3.51 -8.08 -0.88
CA VAL A 40 4.30 -8.94 0.02
C VAL A 40 3.92 -8.68 1.48
N LEU A 41 3.85 -7.40 1.87
CA LEU A 41 3.46 -7.01 3.23
C LEU A 41 2.06 -7.54 3.61
N GLY A 42 1.08 -7.36 2.72
CA GLY A 42 -0.29 -7.83 2.94
C GLY A 42 -0.41 -9.35 2.97
N LEU A 43 0.24 -10.05 2.03
CA LEU A 43 0.22 -11.51 1.95
C LEU A 43 0.89 -12.16 3.16
N MET A 44 2.04 -11.64 3.60
CA MET A 44 2.72 -12.15 4.80
C MET A 44 1.91 -11.93 6.06
N ALA A 45 1.29 -10.76 6.23
CA ALA A 45 0.40 -10.50 7.36
C ALA A 45 -0.85 -11.39 7.33
N ALA A 46 -1.48 -11.57 6.17
CA ALA A 46 -2.62 -12.47 6.01
C ALA A 46 -2.24 -13.93 6.29
N PHE A 47 -1.06 -14.36 5.84
CA PHE A 47 -0.53 -15.70 6.10
C PHE A 47 -0.20 -15.91 7.58
N ALA A 48 0.34 -14.89 8.27
CA ALA A 48 0.53 -14.92 9.73
C ALA A 48 -0.80 -15.13 10.46
N ILE A 49 -1.84 -14.34 10.14
CA ILE A 49 -3.19 -14.51 10.72
C ILE A 49 -3.73 -15.92 10.43
N GLY A 50 -3.64 -16.37 9.18
CA GLY A 50 -4.11 -17.70 8.77
C GLY A 50 -3.40 -18.80 9.56
N SER A 51 -2.06 -18.74 9.63
CA SER A 51 -1.25 -19.69 10.40
C SER A 51 -1.65 -19.74 11.87
N ALA A 52 -1.98 -18.59 12.48
CA ALA A 52 -2.45 -18.50 13.85
C ALA A 52 -3.85 -19.13 14.04
N LEU A 53 -4.76 -18.95 13.08
CA LEU A 53 -6.12 -19.50 13.14
C LEU A 53 -6.16 -21.04 12.98
N PHE A 54 -5.25 -21.59 12.15
CA PHE A 54 -5.23 -23.02 11.82
C PHE A 54 -4.27 -23.84 12.70
N ASN A 55 -3.23 -23.25 13.29
CA ASN A 55 -2.40 -23.93 14.30
C ASN A 55 -2.99 -23.77 15.70
N ARG A 56 -3.96 -24.61 16.04
CA ARG A 56 -4.54 -24.67 17.40
C ARG A 56 -3.75 -25.53 18.39
N ASP A 57 -2.75 -26.26 17.92
CA ASP A 57 -1.86 -27.06 18.77
C ASP A 57 -0.87 -26.17 19.51
N SER A 58 -0.86 -26.27 20.84
CA SER A 58 -0.06 -25.48 21.79
C SER A 58 1.43 -25.84 21.84
N SER A 59 1.98 -26.48 20.79
CA SER A 59 3.42 -26.74 20.78
C SER A 59 4.17 -25.41 20.62
N ALA A 60 5.14 -25.17 21.52
CA ALA A 60 5.87 -23.89 21.59
C ALA A 60 6.49 -23.45 20.25
N GLN A 61 6.84 -24.40 19.38
CA GLN A 61 7.40 -24.14 18.06
C GLN A 61 6.36 -23.60 17.05
N ARG A 62 5.10 -24.04 17.14
CA ARG A 62 4.02 -23.57 16.26
C ARG A 62 3.49 -22.19 16.65
N ASP A 63 3.53 -21.86 17.95
CA ASP A 63 3.17 -20.53 18.47
C ASP A 63 4.09 -19.41 17.98
N ALA A 64 5.35 -19.73 17.64
CA ALA A 64 6.33 -18.74 17.18
C ALA A 64 6.19 -18.37 15.69
N LEU A 65 5.57 -19.23 14.87
CA LEU A 65 5.49 -19.03 13.41
C LEU A 65 4.76 -17.73 13.02
N PRO A 66 3.57 -17.40 13.55
CA PRO A 66 2.87 -16.15 13.21
C PRO A 66 3.70 -14.90 13.53
N LEU A 67 4.44 -14.93 14.66
CA LEU A 67 5.34 -13.85 15.05
C LEU A 67 6.49 -13.70 14.05
N HIS A 68 7.18 -14.79 13.69
CA HIS A 68 8.28 -14.75 12.74
C HIS A 68 7.84 -14.26 11.35
N LEU A 69 6.69 -14.73 10.85
CA LEU A 69 6.13 -14.29 9.57
C LEU A 69 5.86 -12.78 9.57
N LEU A 70 5.25 -12.28 10.65
CA LEU A 70 4.96 -10.86 10.81
C LEU A 70 6.23 -10.00 10.89
N LEU A 71 7.23 -10.43 11.67
CA LEU A 71 8.51 -9.73 11.78
C LEU A 71 9.29 -9.75 10.46
N ALA A 72 9.22 -10.85 9.71
CA ALA A 72 9.84 -10.98 8.39
C ALA A 72 9.12 -10.17 7.29
N ALA A 73 7.84 -9.83 7.47
CA ALA A 73 7.05 -9.13 6.45
C ALA A 73 7.65 -7.76 6.08
N TRP A 74 8.15 -7.00 7.06
CA TRP A 74 8.76 -5.68 6.83
C TRP A 74 10.07 -5.73 6.05
N PRO A 75 11.11 -6.47 6.48
CA PRO A 75 12.36 -6.57 5.73
C PRO A 75 12.13 -7.19 4.34
N LEU A 76 11.23 -8.17 4.20
CA LEU A 76 10.90 -8.74 2.89
C LEU A 76 10.20 -7.73 1.97
N ALA A 77 9.28 -6.91 2.48
CA ALA A 77 8.67 -5.84 1.69
C ALA A 77 9.70 -4.78 1.27
N LEU A 78 10.61 -4.37 2.16
CA LEU A 78 11.69 -3.44 1.85
C LEU A 78 12.68 -4.02 0.82
N LEU A 79 13.05 -5.28 0.98
CA LEU A 79 13.91 -5.99 0.05
C LEU A 79 13.24 -6.12 -1.32
N THR A 80 11.95 -6.46 -1.36
CA THR A 80 11.16 -6.54 -2.61
C THR A 80 11.12 -5.19 -3.31
N TYR A 81 10.91 -4.10 -2.56
CA TYR A 81 10.97 -2.74 -3.11
C TYR A 81 12.35 -2.43 -3.70
N ALA A 82 13.42 -2.70 -2.96
CA ALA A 82 14.79 -2.43 -3.38
C ALA A 82 15.19 -3.26 -4.62
N LEU A 83 14.90 -4.56 -4.61
CA LEU A 83 15.18 -5.46 -5.72
C LEU A 83 14.37 -5.08 -6.96
N ALA A 84 13.08 -4.76 -6.84
CA ALA A 84 12.27 -4.32 -7.98
C ALA A 84 12.80 -3.00 -8.58
N ARG A 85 13.30 -2.08 -7.75
CA ARG A 85 13.95 -0.84 -8.20
C ARG A 85 15.29 -1.11 -8.89
N ALA A 86 16.11 -2.00 -8.32
CA ALA A 86 17.42 -2.35 -8.87
C ALA A 86 17.29 -3.12 -10.18
N ALA A 87 16.40 -4.12 -10.24
CA ALA A 87 16.09 -4.88 -11.45
C ALA A 87 15.60 -3.98 -12.58
N GLY A 88 14.78 -2.97 -12.28
CA GLY A 88 14.43 -1.92 -13.24
C GLY A 88 15.68 -1.21 -13.77
N ARG A 89 16.53 -0.67 -12.89
CA ARG A 89 17.76 0.03 -13.33
C ARG A 89 18.65 -0.84 -14.21
N LEU A 90 18.86 -2.10 -13.84
CA LEU A 90 19.66 -3.05 -14.61
C LEU A 90 19.02 -3.36 -15.96
N SER A 91 17.69 -3.52 -16.03
CA SER A 91 17.02 -3.78 -17.30
C SER A 91 17.10 -2.59 -18.27
N ALA A 92 17.21 -1.34 -17.77
CA ALA A 92 17.51 -0.19 -18.64
C ALA A 92 18.94 -0.17 -19.20
N LEU A 93 19.90 -0.85 -18.57
CA LEU A 93 21.28 -0.96 -19.07
C LEU A 93 21.42 -2.03 -20.15
N VAL A 94 20.60 -3.09 -20.06
CA VAL A 94 20.71 -4.29 -20.92
C VAL A 94 19.68 -4.30 -22.04
N ALA A 95 18.50 -3.73 -21.81
CA ALA A 95 17.51 -3.65 -22.88
C ALA A 95 18.09 -2.79 -24.00
N PRO A 96 18.11 -3.28 -25.26
CA PRO A 96 18.35 -2.39 -26.38
C PRO A 96 17.38 -1.21 -26.24
N ALA A 97 17.76 -0.04 -26.74
CA ALA A 97 16.89 1.13 -26.81
C ALA A 97 15.71 0.81 -27.75
N VAL A 98 14.83 -0.09 -27.31
CA VAL A 98 13.54 -0.34 -27.92
C VAL A 98 12.79 0.92 -27.59
N GLU A 99 12.66 1.75 -28.62
CA GLU A 99 11.92 2.98 -28.63
C GLU A 99 10.51 2.70 -28.11
N THR A 100 10.38 2.82 -26.79
CA THR A 100 9.13 2.61 -26.10
C THR A 100 8.46 3.95 -26.19
N SER A 101 7.56 4.07 -27.19
CA SER A 101 6.86 5.32 -27.42
C SER A 101 6.27 5.85 -26.11
N ALA A 102 6.42 7.15 -25.85
CA ALA A 102 5.95 7.79 -24.63
C ALA A 102 4.48 7.42 -24.33
N ALA A 103 3.65 7.32 -25.37
CA ALA A 103 2.26 6.87 -25.29
C ALA A 103 2.08 5.47 -24.66
N ARG A 104 2.91 4.47 -25.03
CA ARG A 104 2.85 3.13 -24.43
C ARG A 104 3.22 3.17 -22.95
N THR A 105 4.22 3.96 -22.59
CA THR A 105 4.68 4.10 -21.20
C THR A 105 3.64 4.85 -20.35
N GLU A 106 3.01 5.89 -20.89
CA GLU A 106 1.90 6.60 -20.25
C GLU A 106 0.71 5.66 -19.98
N GLN A 107 0.33 4.83 -20.96
CA GLN A 107 -0.72 3.83 -20.77
C GLN A 107 -0.36 2.83 -19.65
N ARG A 108 0.88 2.34 -19.62
CA ARG A 108 1.36 1.45 -18.56
C ARG A 108 1.33 2.12 -17.19
N LEU A 109 1.77 3.38 -17.10
CA LEU A 109 1.71 4.19 -15.89
C LEU A 109 0.28 4.29 -15.35
N TYR A 110 -0.69 4.51 -16.23
CA TYR A 110 -2.11 4.58 -15.87
C TYR A 110 -2.61 3.27 -15.25
N HIS A 111 -2.26 2.12 -15.85
CA HIS A 111 -2.72 0.81 -15.37
C HIS A 111 -2.18 0.44 -13.98
N VAL A 112 -0.92 0.79 -13.67
CA VAL A 112 -0.31 0.44 -12.37
C VAL A 112 -0.55 1.48 -11.27
N GLU A 113 -1.14 2.63 -11.60
CA GLU A 113 -1.31 3.75 -10.66
C GLU A 113 -2.11 3.34 -9.42
N VAL A 114 -3.27 2.73 -9.61
CA VAL A 114 -4.16 2.31 -8.51
C VAL A 114 -3.45 1.29 -7.62
N ALA A 115 -2.87 0.25 -8.21
CA ALA A 115 -2.20 -0.83 -7.45
C ALA A 115 -1.03 -0.29 -6.62
N SER A 116 -0.27 0.67 -7.14
CA SER A 116 0.89 1.27 -6.47
C SER A 116 0.56 2.06 -5.20
N ILE A 117 -0.71 2.44 -5.03
CA ILE A 117 -1.23 3.13 -3.85
C ILE A 117 -2.08 2.20 -2.99
N ALA A 118 -2.95 1.41 -3.62
CA ALA A 118 -3.87 0.53 -2.93
C ALA A 118 -3.17 -0.60 -2.17
N LEU A 119 -2.22 -1.30 -2.80
CA LEU A 119 -1.58 -2.46 -2.20
C LEU A 119 -0.73 -2.10 -0.96
N PRO A 120 0.04 -1.01 -0.94
CA PRO A 120 0.68 -0.55 0.29
C PRO A 120 -0.32 -0.25 1.42
N LEU A 121 -1.45 0.41 1.11
CA LEU A 121 -2.48 0.69 2.12
C LEU A 121 -3.13 -0.60 2.65
N VAL A 122 -3.40 -1.57 1.77
CA VAL A 122 -3.89 -2.91 2.14
C VAL A 122 -2.88 -3.62 3.02
N GLY A 123 -1.60 -3.64 2.63
CA GLY A 123 -0.54 -4.27 3.41
C GLY A 123 -0.40 -3.64 4.80
N LEU A 124 -0.42 -2.31 4.89
CA LEU A 124 -0.37 -1.60 6.16
C LEU A 124 -1.60 -1.86 7.04
N ALA A 125 -2.80 -2.00 6.45
CA ALA A 125 -4.02 -2.25 7.20
C ALA A 125 -3.98 -3.56 8.01
N PHE A 126 -3.23 -4.56 7.55
CA PHE A 126 -2.99 -5.82 8.26
C PHE A 126 -1.69 -5.78 9.08
N ALA A 127 -0.56 -5.43 8.46
CA ALA A 127 0.74 -5.59 9.08
C ALA A 127 0.99 -4.61 10.23
N ALA A 128 0.59 -3.34 10.10
CA ALA A 128 0.92 -2.33 11.10
C ALA A 128 0.26 -2.60 12.46
N PRO A 129 -1.05 -2.88 12.56
CA PRO A 129 -1.68 -3.22 13.83
C PRO A 129 -1.08 -4.47 14.49
N LEU A 130 -0.86 -5.54 13.71
CA LEU A 130 -0.24 -6.77 14.22
C LEU A 130 1.18 -6.54 14.73
N THR A 131 1.95 -5.67 14.06
CA THR A 131 3.30 -5.32 14.49
C THR A 131 3.29 -4.57 15.82
N LEU A 132 2.30 -3.69 16.03
CA LEU A 132 2.10 -3.04 17.33
C LEU A 132 1.77 -4.06 18.41
N HIS A 133 0.90 -5.03 18.10
CA HIS A 133 0.62 -6.13 19.03
C HIS A 133 1.90 -6.87 19.42
N ALA A 134 2.73 -7.29 18.45
CA ALA A 134 4.00 -7.95 18.71
C ALA A 134 4.94 -7.07 19.58
N GLY A 135 5.02 -5.78 19.29
CA GLY A 135 5.80 -4.82 20.08
C GLY A 135 5.33 -4.73 21.53
N VAL A 136 4.01 -4.64 21.76
CA VAL A 136 3.41 -4.62 23.10
C VAL A 136 3.70 -5.92 23.85
N ALA A 137 3.49 -7.08 23.23
CA ALA A 137 3.81 -8.38 23.84
C ALA A 137 5.30 -8.48 24.24
N ALA A 138 6.20 -8.02 23.37
CA ALA A 138 7.64 -7.98 23.65
C ALA A 138 7.98 -7.04 24.82
N LEU A 139 7.35 -5.85 24.90
CA LEU A 139 7.56 -4.89 25.99
C LEU A 139 7.16 -5.43 27.36
N PHE A 140 6.12 -6.27 27.43
CA PHE A 140 5.70 -6.94 28.66
C PHE A 140 6.44 -8.27 28.93
N GLY A 141 7.44 -8.62 28.11
CA GLY A 141 8.23 -9.84 28.27
C GLY A 141 7.44 -11.13 28.03
N ASN A 142 6.28 -11.05 27.37
CA ASN A 142 5.40 -12.19 27.15
C ASN A 142 5.03 -12.34 25.67
N THR A 143 5.90 -13.01 24.93
CA THR A 143 5.61 -13.46 23.56
C THR A 143 5.05 -14.88 23.51
N SER A 144 4.96 -15.57 24.64
CA SER A 144 4.34 -16.89 24.73
C SER A 144 2.83 -16.77 24.49
N GLY A 145 2.27 -17.65 23.65
CA GLY A 145 0.86 -17.54 23.26
C GLY A 145 0.52 -16.37 22.32
N PHE A 146 1.53 -15.72 21.71
CA PHE A 146 1.28 -14.67 20.71
C PHE A 146 0.45 -15.17 19.53
N GLY A 147 0.65 -16.42 19.10
CA GLY A 147 -0.17 -17.07 18.08
C GLY A 147 -1.66 -17.11 18.48
N ALA A 148 -1.97 -17.59 19.68
CA ALA A 148 -3.35 -17.62 20.19
C ALA A 148 -3.95 -16.20 20.32
N TRP A 149 -3.18 -15.23 20.80
CA TRP A 149 -3.63 -13.84 20.88
C TRP A 149 -3.87 -13.21 19.49
N MET A 150 -3.00 -13.50 18.52
CA MET A 150 -3.19 -13.09 17.13
C MET A 150 -4.43 -13.73 16.52
N ALA A 151 -4.66 -15.03 16.74
CA ALA A 151 -5.85 -15.73 16.27
C ALA A 151 -7.13 -15.09 16.82
N LEU A 152 -7.17 -14.84 18.13
CA LEU A 152 -8.29 -14.17 18.79
C LEU A 152 -8.50 -12.75 18.25
N SER A 153 -7.42 -11.98 18.08
CA SER A 153 -7.47 -10.63 17.50
C SER A 153 -7.97 -10.66 16.06
N GLY A 154 -7.51 -11.63 15.25
CA GLY A 154 -8.01 -11.83 13.89
C GLY A 154 -9.51 -12.12 13.83
N MET A 155 -10.05 -12.86 14.80
CA MET A 155 -11.49 -13.11 14.89
C MET A 155 -12.29 -11.89 15.36
N ILE A 156 -11.77 -11.14 16.35
CA ILE A 156 -12.50 -10.04 17.00
C ILE A 156 -12.34 -8.70 16.26
N VAL A 157 -11.18 -8.41 15.67
CA VAL A 157 -10.90 -7.13 15.00
C VAL A 157 -10.45 -7.29 13.54
N GLY A 158 -10.30 -8.52 13.05
CA GLY A 158 -9.87 -8.79 11.68
C GLY A 158 -10.78 -8.19 10.60
N HIS A 159 -12.10 -8.14 10.83
CA HIS A 159 -13.01 -7.48 9.90
C HIS A 159 -12.80 -5.96 9.82
N ALA A 160 -12.33 -5.32 10.91
CA ALA A 160 -11.97 -3.89 10.86
C ALA A 160 -10.72 -3.67 9.99
N HIS A 161 -9.73 -4.56 10.06
CA HIS A 161 -8.57 -4.54 9.17
C HIS A 161 -8.97 -4.77 7.70
N LEU A 162 -9.87 -5.73 7.46
CA LEU A 162 -10.40 -5.99 6.12
C LEU A 162 -11.18 -4.78 5.58
N ALA A 163 -12.04 -4.17 6.40
CA ALA A 163 -12.78 -2.96 6.02
C ALA A 163 -11.82 -1.80 5.69
N LEU A 164 -10.77 -1.60 6.50
CA LEU A 164 -9.73 -0.60 6.22
C LEU A 164 -8.97 -0.90 4.93
N ALA A 165 -8.62 -2.16 4.66
CA ALA A 165 -7.95 -2.59 3.43
C ALA A 165 -8.82 -2.30 2.19
N VAL A 166 -10.10 -2.68 2.25
CA VAL A 166 -11.08 -2.40 1.19
C VAL A 166 -11.26 -0.89 0.98
N HIS A 167 -11.35 -0.12 2.07
CA HIS A 167 -11.42 1.33 2.00
C HIS A 167 -10.15 1.96 1.40
N GLY A 168 -8.96 1.43 1.70
CA GLY A 168 -7.70 1.82 1.08
C GLY A 168 -7.71 1.62 -0.44
N TRP A 169 -8.28 0.51 -0.90
CA TRP A 169 -8.47 0.24 -2.32
C TRP A 169 -9.43 1.23 -2.99
N PHE A 170 -10.60 1.47 -2.38
CA PHE A 170 -11.56 2.44 -2.92
C PHE A 170 -11.02 3.86 -2.91
N PHE A 171 -10.26 4.24 -1.88
CA PHE A 171 -9.56 5.51 -1.83
C PHE A 171 -8.59 5.67 -3.01
N ALA A 172 -7.75 4.67 -3.28
CA ALA A 172 -6.84 4.70 -4.42
C ALA A 172 -7.57 4.83 -5.77
N ARG A 173 -8.71 4.13 -5.95
CA ARG A 173 -9.55 4.27 -7.15
C ARG A 173 -10.20 5.65 -7.26
N ALA A 174 -10.66 6.19 -6.14
CA ALA A 174 -11.24 7.53 -6.09
C ALA A 174 -10.20 8.61 -6.43
N LEU A 175 -8.97 8.46 -5.93
CA LEU A 175 -7.85 9.31 -6.32
C LEU A 175 -7.54 9.21 -7.81
N HIS A 176 -7.47 7.98 -8.34
CA HIS A 176 -7.17 7.72 -9.74
C HIS A 176 -8.15 8.43 -10.69
N ARG A 177 -9.45 8.38 -10.38
CA ARG A 177 -10.52 9.01 -11.18
C ARG A 177 -10.52 10.54 -11.17
N LYS A 178 -9.82 11.18 -10.21
CA LYS A 178 -9.82 12.64 -10.11
C LYS A 178 -8.82 13.24 -11.12
N PRO A 179 -9.22 14.29 -11.86
CA PRO A 179 -8.33 15.01 -12.75
C PRO A 179 -7.09 15.54 -12.01
N ALA A 180 -5.93 15.56 -12.70
CA ALA A 180 -4.66 15.99 -12.09
C ALA A 180 -4.67 17.46 -11.60
N ASN A 181 -5.58 18.30 -12.13
CA ASN A 181 -5.72 19.71 -11.78
C ASN A 181 -6.72 19.98 -10.65
N VAL A 182 -7.43 18.96 -10.14
CA VAL A 182 -8.40 19.15 -9.06
C VAL A 182 -7.70 18.89 -7.72
N PRO A 183 -7.52 19.92 -6.86
CA PRO A 183 -6.91 19.72 -5.56
C PRO A 183 -7.76 18.78 -4.72
N LEU A 184 -7.10 17.82 -4.09
CA LEU A 184 -7.76 16.85 -3.23
C LEU A 184 -7.96 17.47 -1.85
N ARG A 185 -9.21 17.63 -1.42
CA ARG A 185 -9.51 18.06 -0.04
C ARG A 185 -8.74 17.20 0.97
N ASP A 186 -7.91 17.86 1.77
CA ASP A 186 -7.16 17.25 2.87
C ASP A 186 -8.10 16.50 3.81
N GLY A 187 -7.71 15.27 4.16
CA GLY A 187 -8.38 14.49 5.19
C GLY A 187 -9.62 13.71 4.77
N GLN A 188 -10.24 13.93 3.59
CA GLN A 188 -11.49 13.23 3.23
C GLN A 188 -11.38 11.69 3.27
N GLY A 189 -10.29 11.14 2.72
CA GLY A 189 -10.04 9.69 2.77
C GLY A 189 -9.75 9.19 4.20
N ALA A 190 -8.99 9.95 4.98
CA ALA A 190 -8.66 9.57 6.35
C ALA A 190 -9.89 9.61 7.26
N ALA A 191 -10.74 10.64 7.13
CA ALA A 191 -11.97 10.76 7.91
C ALA A 191 -12.94 9.61 7.62
N GLY A 192 -13.15 9.26 6.35
CA GLY A 192 -13.96 8.11 5.96
C GLY A 192 -13.42 6.79 6.53
N ALA A 193 -12.09 6.59 6.48
CA ALA A 193 -11.43 5.43 7.06
C ALA A 193 -11.60 5.36 8.59
N MET A 194 -11.48 6.49 9.28
CA MET A 194 -11.64 6.57 10.75
C MET A 194 -13.09 6.30 11.18
N ILE A 195 -14.08 6.83 10.46
CA ILE A 195 -15.50 6.53 10.72
C ILE A 195 -15.75 5.04 10.53
N LEU A 196 -15.27 4.46 9.42
CA LEU A 196 -15.43 3.04 9.13
C LEU A 196 -14.78 2.17 10.22
N LEU A 197 -13.56 2.50 10.65
CA LEU A 197 -12.86 1.81 11.74
C LEU A 197 -13.63 1.90 13.06
N GLY A 198 -14.17 3.07 13.40
CA GLY A 198 -15.00 3.25 14.58
C GLY A 198 -16.22 2.34 14.53
N LEU A 199 -16.97 2.35 13.43
CA LEU A 199 -18.14 1.50 13.24
C LEU A 199 -17.78 0.00 13.32
N CYS A 200 -16.79 -0.45 12.56
CA CYS A 200 -16.35 -1.85 12.57
C CYS A 200 -15.78 -2.30 13.92
N GLY A 201 -15.10 -1.41 14.66
CA GLY A 201 -14.55 -1.70 15.99
C GLY A 201 -15.60 -1.75 17.09
N THR A 202 -16.69 -1.00 16.95
CA THR A 202 -17.78 -1.00 17.95
C THR A 202 -18.63 -2.26 17.94
N VAL A 203 -18.89 -2.88 16.78
CA VAL A 203 -19.84 -4.01 16.69
C VAL A 203 -19.42 -5.24 17.54
N PRO A 204 -18.15 -5.69 17.54
CA PRO A 204 -17.68 -6.75 18.44
C PRO A 204 -17.20 -6.19 19.79
N GLY A 205 -16.59 -5.00 19.79
CA GLY A 205 -15.92 -4.43 20.95
C GLY A 205 -16.89 -4.00 22.07
N VAL A 206 -18.06 -3.46 21.70
CA VAL A 206 -19.12 -3.09 22.65
C VAL A 206 -19.83 -4.31 23.23
N VAL A 207 -19.97 -5.38 22.43
CA VAL A 207 -20.64 -6.61 22.86
C VAL A 207 -19.76 -7.45 23.78
N LEU A 208 -18.43 -7.43 23.61
CA LEU A 208 -17.54 -8.35 24.33
C LEU A 208 -16.79 -7.72 25.52
N LEU A 209 -16.16 -6.53 25.42
CA LEU A 209 -15.19 -6.10 26.46
C LEU A 209 -14.95 -4.58 26.65
N ALA A 210 -15.51 -3.67 25.84
CA ALA A 210 -15.31 -2.19 25.88
C ALA A 210 -13.86 -1.64 25.80
N ILE A 211 -12.84 -2.46 26.06
CA ILE A 211 -11.40 -2.19 25.93
C ILE A 211 -10.94 -2.14 24.44
N PRO A 212 -11.54 -2.90 23.48
CA PRO A 212 -11.09 -2.87 22.08
C PRO A 212 -11.26 -1.53 21.33
N PRO A 213 -12.37 -0.77 21.46
CA PRO A 213 -12.60 0.43 20.64
C PRO A 213 -11.58 1.56 20.87
N LEU A 214 -11.17 1.81 22.12
CA LEU A 214 -10.23 2.89 22.43
C LEU A 214 -8.85 2.63 21.85
N LEU A 215 -8.35 1.39 21.94
CA LEU A 215 -7.06 1.01 21.35
C LEU A 215 -7.11 1.08 19.81
N VAL A 216 -8.22 0.67 19.20
CA VAL A 216 -8.42 0.79 17.74
C VAL A 216 -8.46 2.26 17.32
N LEU A 217 -9.09 3.14 18.09
CA LEU A 217 -9.11 4.58 17.81
C LEU A 217 -7.72 5.21 17.99
N VAL A 218 -7.00 4.91 19.06
CA VAL A 218 -5.66 5.47 19.31
C VAL A 218 -4.67 5.03 18.23
N THR A 219 -4.67 3.75 17.87
CA THR A 219 -3.80 3.25 16.79
C THR A 219 -4.25 3.77 15.42
N GLY A 220 -5.56 3.77 15.15
CA GLY A 220 -6.12 4.29 13.90
C GLY A 220 -5.80 5.77 13.67
N THR A 221 -5.95 6.62 14.70
CA THR A 221 -5.73 8.07 14.61
C THR A 221 -4.30 8.44 14.26
N LEU A 222 -3.30 7.65 14.66
CA LEU A 222 -1.91 7.90 14.28
C LEU A 222 -1.62 7.40 12.86
N PHE A 223 -1.91 6.12 12.58
CA PHE A 223 -1.45 5.46 11.36
C PHE A 223 -2.27 5.83 10.12
N VAL A 224 -3.60 5.89 10.24
CA VAL A 224 -4.49 6.06 9.08
C VAL A 224 -4.33 7.42 8.42
N PRO A 225 -4.34 8.56 9.15
CA PRO A 225 -4.14 9.87 8.52
C PRO A 225 -2.78 10.00 7.84
N LEU A 226 -1.72 9.47 8.46
CA LEU A 226 -0.38 9.49 7.92
C LEU A 226 -0.26 8.66 6.63
N ALA A 227 -0.76 7.42 6.64
CA ALA A 227 -0.71 6.53 5.49
C ALA A 227 -1.48 7.11 4.29
N TYR A 228 -2.71 7.61 4.52
CA TYR A 228 -3.54 8.20 3.45
C TYR A 228 -2.94 9.50 2.91
N ARG A 229 -2.35 10.35 3.78
CA ARG A 229 -1.66 11.58 3.37
C ARG A 229 -0.41 11.27 2.54
N ALA A 230 0.38 10.27 2.95
CA ALA A 230 1.58 9.84 2.23
C ALA A 230 1.23 9.25 0.85
N ALA A 231 0.24 8.36 0.80
CA ALA A 231 -0.30 7.78 -0.43
C ALA A 231 -0.73 8.86 -1.43
N ARG A 232 -1.51 9.85 -0.96
CA ARG A 232 -1.96 10.97 -1.78
C ARG A 232 -0.80 11.80 -2.32
N ARG A 233 0.09 12.26 -1.43
CA ARG A 233 1.25 13.09 -1.82
C ARG A 233 2.14 12.39 -2.83
N THR A 234 2.28 11.07 -2.69
CA THR A 234 3.05 10.26 -3.64
C THR A 234 2.40 10.29 -5.04
N MET A 235 1.09 10.04 -5.13
CA MET A 235 0.39 10.09 -6.40
C MET A 235 0.40 11.50 -7.03
N GLU A 236 0.18 12.55 -6.23
CA GLU A 236 0.22 13.95 -6.70
C GLU A 236 1.60 14.33 -7.25
N ARG A 237 2.67 13.99 -6.54
CA ARG A 237 4.06 14.25 -6.97
C ARG A 237 4.36 13.55 -8.29
N GLU A 238 4.04 12.26 -8.39
CA GLU A 238 4.32 11.50 -9.62
C GLU A 238 3.51 11.99 -10.82
N ARG A 239 2.25 12.36 -10.63
CA ARG A 239 1.44 12.97 -11.70
C ARG A 239 2.02 14.31 -12.14
N ALA A 240 2.51 15.12 -11.19
CA ALA A 240 3.20 16.36 -11.51
C ALA A 240 4.52 16.12 -12.26
N ASP A 241 5.28 15.08 -11.91
CA ASP A 241 6.48 14.66 -12.62
C ASP A 241 6.17 14.24 -14.06
N VAL A 242 5.15 13.40 -14.27
CA VAL A 242 4.68 13.01 -15.60
C VAL A 242 4.24 14.23 -16.41
N ALA A 243 3.43 15.12 -15.83
CA ALA A 243 2.94 16.31 -16.51
C ALA A 243 4.03 17.36 -16.79
N ARG A 244 5.14 17.35 -16.05
CA ARG A 244 6.33 18.16 -16.35
C ARG A 244 7.11 17.55 -17.50
N ALA A 245 7.33 16.23 -17.47
CA ALA A 245 8.04 15.52 -18.52
C ALA A 245 7.36 15.71 -19.88
N LEU A 246 6.03 15.53 -19.93
CA LEU A 246 5.23 15.71 -21.15
C LEU A 246 5.13 17.16 -21.64
N ARG A 247 5.46 18.17 -20.81
CA ARG A 247 5.47 19.59 -21.21
C ARG A 247 6.84 20.06 -21.67
N ALA A 248 7.88 19.31 -21.34
CA ALA A 248 9.25 19.62 -21.71
C ALA A 248 9.64 19.01 -23.06
N SER A 249 8.88 18.04 -23.55
CA SER A 249 8.89 17.47 -24.92
C SER A 249 7.90 18.18 -25.83
#